data_AF-A0A3D4U1S4-F1
#
_entry.id   AF-A0A3D4U1S4-F1
#
_cell.length_a   1.000
_cell.length_b   1.000
_cell.length_c   1.000
_cell.angle_alpha   90.00
_cell.angle_beta   90.00
_cell.angle_gamma   90.00
#
_symmetry.space_group_name_H-M   'P 1'
#
loop_
_entity.id
_entity.type
_entity.pdbx_description
1 polymer ?
#
loop_
_entity_poly.entity_id
_entity_poly.type
_entity_poly.pdbx_seq_one_letter_code
_entity_poly.pdbx_strand_id
1 'polypeptide(L)'
;MEKIKVKKSGKVVIQRNKYTIEHREKARKYYIMGLNLHEISKLLDDCPVRTLEKWQQAEKWTDLKQPESIKKKALELSEAGKSYNEIAKILEISRTTVWRYLIEAKESRNS
;
A
#
# COMPACT_ATOMS: atom_id res chain seq x y z
N MET A 1 15.50 -62.49 -20.28
CA MET A 1 15.14 -61.35 -21.15
C MET A 1 14.67 -60.21 -20.27
N GLU A 2 15.52 -59.20 -20.08
CA GLU A 2 15.15 -57.91 -19.51
C GLU A 2 14.00 -57.27 -20.28
N LYS A 3 13.03 -56.66 -19.56
CA LYS A 3 12.30 -55.49 -20.07
C LYS A 3 12.11 -54.49 -18.94
N ILE A 4 13.10 -53.62 -18.82
CA ILE A 4 12.97 -52.28 -18.25
C ILE A 4 12.03 -51.49 -19.18
N LYS A 5 10.98 -50.85 -18.64
CA LYS A 5 10.31 -49.73 -19.31
C LYS A 5 10.35 -48.49 -18.42
N VAL A 6 11.12 -47.52 -18.90
CA VAL A 6 11.54 -46.30 -18.22
C VAL A 6 10.46 -45.20 -18.29
N LYS A 7 10.13 -44.69 -17.10
CA LYS A 7 9.72 -43.34 -16.64
C LYS A 7 8.79 -42.46 -17.52
N LYS A 8 7.61 -42.16 -16.96
CA LYS A 8 6.75 -41.00 -17.31
C LYS A 8 7.47 -39.69 -16.94
N SER A 9 7.58 -38.77 -17.90
CA SER A 9 8.09 -37.41 -17.71
C SER A 9 7.11 -36.56 -16.90
N GLY A 10 7.24 -36.58 -15.58
CA GLY A 10 6.56 -35.62 -14.71
C GLY A 10 7.24 -34.25 -14.84
N LYS A 11 6.55 -33.25 -15.38
CA LYS A 11 6.98 -31.85 -15.25
C LYS A 11 6.96 -31.51 -13.75
N VAL A 12 8.14 -31.27 -13.18
CA VAL A 12 8.25 -30.76 -11.80
C VAL A 12 7.71 -29.34 -11.81
N VAL A 13 6.55 -29.13 -11.17
CA VAL A 13 6.03 -27.79 -10.91
C VAL A 13 6.92 -27.15 -9.85
N ILE A 14 7.89 -26.34 -10.28
CA ILE A 14 8.77 -25.60 -9.38
C ILE A 14 7.91 -24.56 -8.66
N GLN A 15 7.62 -24.79 -7.38
CA GLN A 15 6.91 -23.83 -6.54
C GLN A 15 7.80 -22.59 -6.36
N ARG A 16 7.55 -21.54 -7.14
CA ARG A 16 8.28 -20.26 -7.07
C ARG A 16 7.69 -19.35 -6.01
N ASN A 17 7.44 -19.83 -4.79
CA ASN A 17 7.04 -18.94 -3.69
C ASN A 17 8.30 -18.43 -2.96
N LYS A 18 9.06 -17.56 -3.64
CA LYS A 18 10.26 -16.92 -3.08
C LYS A 18 9.93 -16.04 -1.87
N TYR A 19 8.70 -15.51 -1.80
CA TYR A 19 8.29 -14.55 -0.78
C TYR A 19 7.26 -15.15 0.18
N THR A 20 7.58 -15.12 1.46
CA THR A 20 6.69 -15.60 2.53
C THR A 20 5.74 -14.48 2.99
N ILE A 21 4.75 -14.85 3.81
CA ILE A 21 3.83 -13.90 4.45
C ILE A 21 4.60 -12.86 5.28
N GLU A 22 5.67 -13.26 5.95
CA GLU A 22 6.51 -12.37 6.75
C GLU A 22 7.15 -11.24 5.92
N HIS A 23 7.57 -11.54 4.68
CA HIS A 23 8.11 -10.51 3.78
C HIS A 23 7.06 -9.46 3.45
N ARG A 24 5.82 -9.91 3.24
CA ARG A 24 4.68 -9.06 2.94
C ARG A 24 4.30 -8.17 4.14
N GLU A 25 4.33 -8.72 5.35
CA GLU A 25 4.07 -7.96 6.57
C GLU A 25 5.16 -6.92 6.85
N LYS A 26 6.43 -7.28 6.69
CA LYS A 26 7.56 -6.33 6.81
C LYS A 26 7.43 -5.21 5.79
N ALA A 27 7.14 -5.54 4.52
CA ALA A 27 6.93 -4.56 3.46
C ALA A 27 5.82 -3.56 3.83
N ARG A 28 4.68 -4.07 4.33
CA ARG A 28 3.57 -3.23 4.79
C ARG A 28 3.99 -2.30 5.93
N LYS A 29 4.71 -2.82 6.92
CA LYS A 29 5.21 -2.03 8.07
C LYS A 29 6.11 -0.88 7.60
N TYR A 30 7.07 -1.16 6.72
CA TYR A 30 7.96 -0.13 6.18
C TYR A 30 7.20 0.91 5.35
N TYR A 31 6.19 0.49 4.58
CA TYR A 31 5.35 1.42 3.82
C TYR A 31 4.58 2.39 4.73
N ILE A 32 4.01 1.89 5.83
CA ILE A 32 3.31 2.71 6.84
C ILE A 32 4.28 3.67 7.54
N MET A 33 5.55 3.26 7.75
CA MET A 33 6.61 4.13 8.29
C MET A 33 7.03 5.24 7.32
N GLY A 34 6.51 5.26 6.10
CA GLY A 34 6.74 6.33 5.13
C GLY A 34 7.68 5.96 3.98
N LEU A 35 8.36 4.80 4.05
CA LEU A 35 9.31 4.38 3.03
C LEU A 35 8.62 4.19 1.67
N ASN A 36 9.38 4.44 0.60
CA ASN A 36 8.95 4.19 -0.77
C ASN A 36 9.20 2.73 -1.16
N LEU A 37 8.52 2.24 -2.21
CA LEU A 37 8.63 0.83 -2.61
C LEU A 37 10.05 0.43 -3.07
N HIS A 38 10.85 1.36 -3.60
CA HIS A 38 12.22 1.09 -4.02
C HIS A 38 13.16 0.92 -2.81
N GLU A 39 12.96 1.69 -1.74
CA GLU A 39 13.66 1.52 -0.48
C GLU A 39 13.27 0.19 0.18
N ILE A 40 11.97 -0.11 0.20
CA ILE A 40 11.45 -1.38 0.74
C ILE A 40 11.98 -2.58 -0.05
N SER A 41 12.10 -2.45 -1.37
CA SER A 41 12.69 -3.47 -2.25
C SER A 41 14.12 -3.82 -1.82
N LYS A 42 14.95 -2.81 -1.56
CA LYS A 42 16.33 -2.99 -1.08
C LYS A 42 16.40 -3.61 0.32
N LEU A 43 15.43 -3.33 1.17
CA LEU A 43 15.36 -3.86 2.54
C LEU A 43 14.86 -5.32 2.61
N LEU A 44 14.25 -5.83 1.55
CA LEU A 44 13.66 -7.17 1.48
C LEU A 44 14.37 -8.04 0.43
N ASP A 45 15.69 -8.11 0.52
CA ASP A 45 16.54 -8.98 -0.33
C ASP A 45 16.26 -8.79 -1.84
N ASP A 46 16.21 -7.54 -2.27
CA ASP A 46 15.90 -7.13 -3.65
C ASP A 46 14.56 -7.69 -4.15
N CYS A 47 13.53 -7.69 -3.29
CA CYS A 47 12.17 -8.02 -3.68
C CYS A 47 11.73 -7.09 -4.82
N PRO A 48 11.31 -7.61 -5.99
CA PRO A 48 10.91 -6.80 -7.12
C PRO A 48 9.81 -5.81 -6.73
N VAL A 49 9.99 -4.55 -7.12
CA VAL A 49 9.01 -3.47 -6.87
C VAL A 49 7.62 -3.87 -7.39
N ARG A 50 7.54 -4.54 -8.55
CA ARG A 50 6.30 -5.14 -9.10
C ARG A 50 5.56 -6.06 -8.13
N THR A 51 6.27 -6.80 -7.29
CA THR A 51 5.66 -7.66 -6.27
C THR A 51 5.10 -6.82 -5.14
N LEU A 52 5.84 -5.81 -4.69
CA LEU A 52 5.40 -4.86 -3.67
C LEU A 52 4.17 -4.06 -4.13
N GLU A 53 4.14 -3.61 -5.38
CA GLU A 53 2.97 -2.94 -5.99
C GLU A 53 1.72 -3.82 -5.95
N LYS A 54 1.86 -5.12 -6.27
CA LYS A 54 0.75 -6.08 -6.19
C LYS A 54 0.24 -6.24 -4.77
N TRP A 55 1.13 -6.34 -3.79
CA TRP A 55 0.74 -6.41 -2.38
C TRP A 55 0.07 -5.12 -1.91
N GLN A 56 0.63 -3.97 -2.27
CA GLN A 56 0.06 -2.65 -1.99
C GLN A 56 -1.36 -2.51 -2.54
N GLN A 57 -1.61 -2.93 -3.77
CA GLN A 57 -2.94 -2.88 -4.38
C GLN A 57 -3.90 -3.89 -3.74
N ALA A 58 -3.46 -5.12 -3.50
CA ALA A 58 -4.30 -6.18 -2.94
C ALA A 58 -4.80 -5.86 -1.52
N GLU A 59 -3.99 -5.17 -0.72
CA GLU A 59 -4.34 -4.77 0.65
C GLU A 59 -4.66 -3.28 0.79
N LYS A 60 -4.71 -2.53 -0.31
CA LYS A 60 -4.96 -1.09 -0.33
C LYS A 60 -4.10 -0.33 0.69
N TRP A 61 -2.78 -0.55 0.70
CA TRP A 61 -1.91 0.09 1.71
C TRP A 61 -1.95 1.61 1.67
N THR A 62 -2.33 2.21 0.53
CA THR A 62 -2.58 3.66 0.41
C THR A 62 -3.58 4.18 1.42
N ASP A 63 -4.59 3.38 1.75
CA ASP A 63 -5.65 3.73 2.70
C ASP A 63 -5.10 3.69 4.13
N LEU A 64 -4.18 2.75 4.39
CA LEU A 64 -3.50 2.57 5.68
C LEU A 64 -2.40 3.62 5.92
N LYS A 65 -1.76 4.10 4.86
CA LYS A 65 -0.71 5.14 4.95
C LYS A 65 -1.30 6.52 5.19
N GLN A 66 -2.61 6.71 5.02
CA GLN A 66 -3.21 8.01 5.31
C GLN A 66 -3.11 8.26 6.82
N PRO A 67 -2.33 9.26 7.24
CA PRO A 67 -2.34 9.62 8.65
C PRO A 67 -3.73 10.21 8.91
N GLU A 68 -4.55 9.51 9.69
CA GLU A 68 -5.83 10.05 10.17
C GLU A 68 -5.66 11.47 10.75
N SER A 69 -4.46 11.79 11.25
CA SER A 69 -4.11 13.14 11.73
C SER A 69 -4.18 14.23 10.65
N ILE A 70 -3.81 13.97 9.39
CA ILE A 70 -3.94 14.97 8.31
C ILE A 70 -5.41 15.14 7.91
N LYS A 71 -6.17 14.04 7.83
CA LYS A 71 -7.62 14.11 7.57
C LYS A 71 -8.35 14.89 8.66
N LYS A 72 -8.06 14.60 9.94
CA LYS A 72 -8.60 15.32 11.09
C LYS A 72 -8.24 16.80 11.06
N LYS A 73 -6.97 17.14 10.85
CA LYS A 73 -6.53 18.54 10.72
C LYS A 73 -7.21 19.25 9.56
N ALA A 74 -7.41 18.59 8.41
CA ALA A 74 -8.11 19.19 7.27
C ALA A 74 -9.57 19.51 7.63
N LEU A 75 -10.24 18.62 8.37
CA LEU A 75 -11.59 18.85 8.87
C LEU A 75 -11.63 20.02 9.88
N GLU A 76 -10.74 20.03 10.87
CA GLU A 76 -10.66 21.10 11.87
C GLU A 76 -10.44 22.47 11.22
N LEU A 77 -9.55 22.55 10.22
CA LEU A 77 -9.32 23.79 9.47
C LEU A 77 -10.53 24.22 8.64
N SER A 78 -11.28 23.25 8.08
CA SER A 78 -12.51 23.53 7.36
C SER A 78 -13.62 24.02 8.29
N GLU A 79 -13.75 23.43 9.48
CA GLU A 79 -14.69 23.88 10.52
C GLU A 79 -14.31 25.26 11.06
N ALA A 80 -13.02 25.60 11.09
CA ALA A 80 -12.51 26.94 11.36
C ALA A 80 -12.73 27.96 10.21
N GLY A 81 -13.41 27.56 9.13
CA GLY A 81 -13.77 28.45 8.02
C GLY A 81 -12.66 28.69 6.99
N LYS A 82 -11.58 27.90 7.00
CA LYS A 82 -10.50 28.02 6.01
C LYS A 82 -10.93 27.51 4.63
N SER A 83 -10.49 28.20 3.59
CA SER A 83 -10.73 27.77 2.22
C SER A 83 -9.87 26.55 1.84
N TYR A 84 -10.32 25.75 0.88
CA TYR A 84 -9.56 24.58 0.40
C TYR A 84 -8.11 24.93 -0.02
N ASN A 85 -7.89 26.12 -0.58
CA ASN A 85 -6.56 26.58 -0.98
C ASN A 85 -5.67 26.90 0.22
N GLU A 86 -6.22 27.46 1.29
CA GLU A 86 -5.46 27.70 2.53
C GLU A 86 -5.12 26.38 3.21
N ILE A 87 -6.08 25.45 3.30
CA ILE A 87 -5.86 24.13 3.90
C ILE A 87 -4.76 23.36 3.13
N ALA A 88 -4.80 23.40 1.80
CA ALA A 88 -3.78 22.80 0.94
C ALA A 88 -2.38 23.36 1.22
N LYS A 89 -2.27 24.68 1.44
CA LYS A 89 -1.00 25.33 1.79
C LYS A 89 -0.53 24.98 3.20
N ILE A 90 -1.43 24.93 4.18
CA ILE A 90 -1.11 24.63 5.59
C ILE A 90 -0.65 23.17 5.75
N LEU A 91 -1.29 22.24 5.04
CA LEU A 91 -1.01 20.81 5.14
C LEU A 91 -0.02 20.31 4.08
N GLU A 92 0.45 21.19 3.19
CA GLU A 92 1.36 20.86 2.09
C GLU A 92 0.86 19.70 1.20
N ILE A 93 -0.46 19.64 0.98
CA ILE A 93 -1.12 18.63 0.15
C ILE A 93 -1.87 19.28 -1.02
N SER A 94 -2.20 18.47 -2.04
CA SER A 94 -2.95 18.98 -3.18
C SER A 94 -4.36 19.42 -2.78
N ARG A 95 -4.86 20.49 -3.42
CA ARG A 95 -6.26 20.95 -3.26
C ARG A 95 -7.27 19.82 -3.48
N THR A 96 -7.01 18.94 -4.46
CA THR A 96 -7.86 17.79 -4.77
C THR A 96 -7.88 16.79 -3.62
N THR A 97 -6.75 16.59 -2.94
CA THR A 97 -6.65 15.73 -1.74
C THR A 97 -7.49 16.30 -0.60
N VAL A 98 -7.41 17.62 -0.36
CA VAL A 98 -8.24 18.30 0.65
C VAL A 98 -9.73 18.09 0.39
N TRP A 99 -10.17 18.29 -0.85
CA TRP A 99 -11.57 18.10 -1.25
C TRP A 99 -12.05 16.66 -0.99
N ARG A 100 -11.23 15.65 -1.36
CA ARG A 100 -11.54 14.23 -1.10
C ARG A 100 -11.72 13.96 0.39
N TYR A 101 -10.82 14.46 1.23
CA TYR A 101 -10.90 14.24 2.68
C TYR A 101 -12.16 14.83 3.30
N LEU A 102 -12.58 16.01 2.84
CA LEU A 102 -13.76 16.68 3.38
C LEU A 102 -15.07 16.01 2.95
N ILE A 103 -15.11 15.42 1.75
CA ILE A 103 -16.26 14.60 1.32
C ILE A 103 -16.32 13.31 2.15
N GLU A 104 -15.22 12.58 2.25
CA GLU A 104 -15.16 11.32 3.00
C GLU A 104 -15.55 11.51 4.47
N ALA A 105 -15.10 12.60 5.10
CA ALA A 105 -15.47 12.97 6.46
C ALA A 105 -16.97 13.30 6.60
N LYS A 106 -17.58 13.93 5.58
CA LYS A 106 -19.01 14.23 5.56
C LYS A 106 -19.86 12.96 5.41
N GLU A 107 -19.46 12.05 4.53
CA GLU A 107 -20.15 10.76 4.32
C GLU A 107 -20.11 9.90 5.59
N SER A 108 -18.96 9.89 6.29
CA SER A 108 -18.80 9.17 7.56
C SER A 108 -19.67 9.72 8.70
N ARG A 109 -20.04 11.00 8.66
CA ARG A 109 -20.92 11.64 9.67
C ARG A 109 -22.40 11.39 9.42
N ASN A 110 -22.76 10.94 8.22
CA ASN A 110 -24.13 10.81 7.75
C ASN A 110 -24.58 9.34 7.60
N SER A 111 -23.73 8.39 8.01
CA SER A 111 -23.98 6.93 8.06
C SER A 111 -24.11 6.48 9.51
#